data_AF-A0ABC9P5I7-F1
#
_entry.id   AF-A0ABC9P5I7-F1
#
_cell.length_a   1.000
_cell.length_b   1.000
_cell.length_c   1.000
_cell.angle_alpha   90.00
_cell.angle_beta   90.00
_cell.angle_gamma   90.00
#
_symmetry.space_group_name_H-M   'P 1'
#
loop_
_entity.id
_entity.type
_entity.pdbx_description
1 polymer ?
#
loop_
_entity_poly.entity_id
_entity_poly.type
_entity_poly.pdbx_seq_one_letter_code
_entity_poly.pdbx_strand_id
1 'polypeptide(L)'
;MNEEQTQEAKQIFSEIMLKSLQSAFDVYLEENHIKAKFVFIDLYVIRDEEVSLGFDDLVKEVNVYSESLEVDIKEYVHVSYDYLYFVTKFERYIDLEKILSNLKEELVLQLSNTEPYGYVPSQYWYSKVQRVQSVQELSDYVDGNLEAFVMKYAENWELEKER
;
A
#
# COMPACT_ATOMS: atom_id res chain seq x y z
N MET A 1 -22.31 8.31 -32.96
CA MET A 1 -21.83 7.47 -31.84
C MET A 1 -22.98 7.37 -30.85
N ASN A 2 -23.42 6.17 -30.46
CA ASN A 2 -24.54 6.05 -29.52
C ASN A 2 -24.00 6.34 -28.11
N GLU A 3 -24.43 7.45 -27.51
CA GLU A 3 -23.91 7.92 -26.21
C GLU A 3 -24.05 6.84 -25.12
N GLU A 4 -25.13 6.05 -25.18
CA GLU A 4 -25.43 4.98 -24.24
C GLU A 4 -24.35 3.88 -24.22
N GLN A 5 -23.93 3.39 -25.39
CA GLN A 5 -22.90 2.33 -25.48
C GLN A 5 -21.49 2.84 -25.14
N THR A 6 -21.24 4.14 -25.37
CA THR A 6 -19.98 4.76 -24.94
C THR A 6 -19.93 4.89 -23.42
N GLN A 7 -21.06 5.20 -22.76
CA GLN A 7 -21.12 5.20 -21.29
C GLN A 7 -20.99 3.80 -20.70
N GLU A 8 -21.62 2.79 -21.32
CA GLU A 8 -21.48 1.39 -20.91
C GLU A 8 -20.01 0.94 -20.99
N ALA A 9 -19.33 1.17 -22.11
CA ALA A 9 -17.91 0.86 -22.26
C ALA A 9 -17.05 1.57 -21.20
N LYS A 10 -17.35 2.84 -20.88
CA LYS A 10 -16.63 3.60 -19.85
C LYS A 10 -16.82 3.02 -18.46
N GLN A 11 -18.04 2.59 -18.14
CA GLN A 11 -18.33 1.96 -16.86
C GLN A 11 -17.60 0.62 -16.73
N ILE A 12 -17.67 -0.23 -17.77
CA ILE A 12 -16.97 -1.52 -17.79
C ILE A 12 -15.46 -1.32 -17.64
N PHE A 13 -14.88 -0.38 -18.40
CA PHE A 13 -13.47 -0.03 -18.30
C PHE A 13 -13.09 0.44 -16.89
N SER A 14 -13.91 1.29 -16.26
CA SER A 14 -13.71 1.75 -14.89
C SER A 14 -13.71 0.61 -13.87
N GLU A 15 -14.66 -0.33 -13.98
CA GLU A 15 -14.75 -1.48 -13.10
C GLU A 15 -13.58 -2.45 -13.26
N ILE A 16 -13.16 -2.72 -14.51
CA ILE A 16 -12.00 -3.57 -14.79
C ILE A 16 -10.71 -2.91 -14.30
N MET A 17 -10.53 -1.60 -14.55
CA MET A 17 -9.38 -0.84 -14.08
C MET A 17 -9.25 -0.90 -12.56
N LEU A 18 -10.37 -0.74 -11.83
CA LEU A 18 -10.36 -0.83 -10.37
C LEU A 18 -9.94 -2.22 -9.87
N LYS A 19 -10.46 -3.30 -10.49
CA LYS A 19 -10.09 -4.67 -10.12
C LYS A 19 -8.61 -4.95 -10.37
N SER A 20 -8.08 -4.49 -11.51
CA SER A 20 -6.67 -4.60 -11.85
C SER A 20 -5.79 -3.81 -10.88
N LEU A 21 -6.19 -2.58 -10.53
CA LEU A 21 -5.52 -1.76 -9.51
C LEU A 21 -5.51 -2.43 -8.15
N GLN A 22 -6.64 -3.01 -7.70
CA GLN A 22 -6.72 -3.74 -6.43
C GLN A 22 -5.75 -4.93 -6.42
N SER A 23 -5.78 -5.75 -7.47
CA SER A 23 -4.89 -6.92 -7.56
C SER A 23 -3.41 -6.51 -7.60
N ALA A 24 -3.07 -5.47 -8.36
CA ALA A 24 -1.70 -4.96 -8.41
C ALA A 24 -1.28 -4.33 -7.08
N PHE A 25 -2.18 -3.67 -6.37
CA PHE A 25 -1.90 -3.07 -5.07
C PHE A 25 -1.64 -4.14 -4.01
N ASP A 26 -2.42 -5.22 -3.97
CA ASP A 26 -2.20 -6.34 -3.06
C ASP A 26 -0.82 -6.98 -3.29
N VAL A 27 -0.43 -7.19 -4.56
CA VAL A 27 0.91 -7.68 -4.92
C VAL A 27 2.00 -6.70 -4.51
N TYR A 28 1.81 -5.40 -4.75
CA TYR A 28 2.78 -4.36 -4.36
C TYR A 28 3.00 -4.35 -2.84
N LEU A 29 1.93 -4.46 -2.04
CA LEU A 29 2.03 -4.55 -0.59
C LEU A 29 2.77 -5.82 -0.14
N GLU A 30 2.50 -6.96 -0.78
CA GLU A 30 3.16 -8.23 -0.49
C GLU A 30 4.67 -8.17 -0.80
N GLU A 31 5.03 -7.69 -1.99
CA GLU A 31 6.43 -7.55 -2.45
C GLU A 31 7.24 -6.58 -1.58
N ASN A 32 6.61 -5.51 -1.10
CA ASN A 32 7.23 -4.54 -0.20
C ASN A 32 7.06 -4.87 1.28
N HIS A 33 6.41 -6.00 1.58
CA HIS A 33 6.15 -6.49 2.93
C HIS A 33 5.46 -5.46 3.84
N ILE A 34 4.50 -4.75 3.27
CA ILE A 34 3.74 -3.70 3.96
C ILE A 34 2.36 -4.25 4.31
N LYS A 35 1.98 -4.20 5.58
CA LYS A 35 0.62 -4.56 5.97
C LYS A 35 -0.35 -3.46 5.52
N ALA A 36 -1.45 -3.84 4.86
CA ALA A 36 -2.43 -2.91 4.30
C ALA A 36 -2.94 -1.84 5.29
N LYS A 37 -3.06 -2.19 6.58
CA LYS A 37 -3.49 -1.26 7.64
C LYS A 37 -2.58 -0.03 7.81
N PHE A 38 -1.35 -0.07 7.33
CA PHE A 38 -0.38 1.03 7.43
C PHE A 38 -0.34 1.92 6.18
N VAL A 39 -1.10 1.58 5.14
CA VAL A 39 -1.18 2.34 3.89
C VAL A 39 -2.58 2.88 3.72
N PHE A 40 -2.69 4.18 3.51
CA PHE A 40 -3.94 4.82 3.13
C PHE A 40 -3.81 5.35 1.70
N ILE A 41 -4.47 4.67 0.77
CA ILE A 41 -4.53 5.04 -0.64
C ILE A 41 -5.98 4.92 -1.12
N ASP A 42 -6.44 5.92 -1.85
CA ASP A 42 -7.76 5.87 -2.50
C ASP A 42 -7.60 5.39 -3.94
N LEU A 43 -7.82 4.09 -4.16
CA LEU A 43 -7.71 3.49 -5.49
C LEU A 43 -8.77 4.03 -6.47
N TYR A 44 -9.86 4.62 -5.98
CA TYR A 44 -10.88 5.23 -6.84
C TYR A 44 -10.33 6.49 -7.53
N VAL A 45 -9.47 7.27 -6.84
CA VAL A 45 -8.81 8.44 -7.44
C VAL A 45 -7.91 8.01 -8.59
N ILE A 46 -7.07 6.99 -8.38
CA ILE A 46 -6.16 6.47 -9.41
C ILE A 46 -6.97 5.94 -10.59
N ARG A 47 -8.00 5.13 -10.32
CA ARG A 47 -8.91 4.63 -11.34
C ARG A 47 -9.50 5.76 -12.18
N ASP A 48 -10.01 6.81 -11.54
CA ASP A 48 -10.67 7.91 -12.25
C ASP A 48 -9.69 8.69 -13.13
N GLU A 49 -8.44 8.89 -12.67
CA GLU A 49 -7.36 9.45 -13.48
C GLU A 49 -7.06 8.57 -14.69
N GLU A 50 -6.85 7.26 -14.49
CA GLU A 50 -6.50 6.32 -15.56
C GLU A 50 -7.64 6.13 -16.57
N VAL A 51 -8.89 6.09 -16.10
CA VAL A 51 -10.06 6.04 -16.98
C VAL A 51 -10.16 7.32 -17.80
N SER A 52 -9.94 8.49 -17.18
CA SER A 52 -9.98 9.76 -17.91
C SER A 52 -8.89 9.88 -18.96
N LEU A 53 -7.71 9.31 -18.73
CA LEU A 53 -6.58 9.36 -19.65
C LEU A 53 -6.70 8.30 -20.76
N GLY A 54 -7.14 7.09 -20.41
CA GLY A 54 -7.09 5.92 -21.30
C GLY A 54 -8.35 5.67 -22.12
N PHE A 55 -9.49 6.28 -21.79
CA PHE A 55 -10.75 5.96 -22.43
C PHE A 55 -10.80 6.33 -23.92
N ASP A 56 -10.16 7.43 -24.32
CA ASP A 56 -10.10 7.82 -25.72
C ASP A 56 -9.31 6.81 -26.57
N ASP A 57 -8.30 6.17 -25.99
CA ASP A 57 -7.51 5.15 -26.67
C ASP A 57 -8.24 3.80 -26.67
N LEU A 58 -8.93 3.46 -25.58
CA LEU A 58 -9.84 2.31 -25.53
C LEU A 58 -10.85 2.34 -26.68
N VAL A 59 -11.52 3.47 -26.91
CA VAL A 59 -12.54 3.60 -27.96
C VAL A 59 -11.96 3.47 -29.38
N LYS A 60 -10.66 3.71 -29.56
CA LYS A 60 -9.98 3.50 -30.85
C LYS A 60 -9.59 2.04 -31.08
N GLU A 61 -9.20 1.35 -30.02
CA GLU A 61 -8.67 -0.02 -30.08
C GLU A 61 -9.75 -1.09 -29.90
N VAL A 62 -10.80 -0.81 -29.14
CA VAL A 62 -11.88 -1.75 -28.81
C VAL A 62 -13.16 -1.39 -29.57
N ASN A 63 -13.75 -2.39 -30.21
CA ASN A 63 -15.07 -2.22 -30.82
C ASN A 63 -16.15 -2.16 -29.74
N VAL A 64 -16.58 -0.95 -29.39
CA VAL A 64 -17.62 -0.69 -28.36
C VAL A 64 -19.01 -1.25 -28.69
N TYR A 65 -19.20 -1.80 -29.89
CA TYR A 65 -20.43 -2.46 -30.33
C TYR A 65 -20.34 -3.99 -30.31
N SER A 66 -19.21 -4.54 -29.85
CA SER A 66 -18.96 -5.98 -29.79
C SER A 66 -19.85 -6.67 -28.75
N GLU A 67 -20.37 -7.85 -29.07
CA GLU A 67 -21.01 -8.73 -28.07
C GLU A 67 -20.02 -9.22 -27.00
N SER A 68 -18.71 -9.16 -27.29
CA SER A 68 -17.62 -9.49 -26.36
C SER A 68 -17.00 -8.27 -25.67
N LEU A 69 -17.69 -7.12 -25.64
CA LEU A 69 -17.15 -5.84 -25.14
C LEU A 69 -16.38 -5.95 -23.82
N GLU A 70 -16.94 -6.62 -22.81
CA GLU A 70 -16.24 -6.79 -21.52
C GLU A 70 -14.94 -7.59 -21.64
N VAL A 71 -14.91 -8.62 -22.49
CA VAL A 71 -13.71 -9.43 -22.73
C VAL A 71 -12.65 -8.60 -23.46
N ASP A 72 -13.06 -7.86 -24.49
CA ASP A 72 -12.17 -7.02 -25.29
C ASP A 72 -11.56 -5.90 -24.43
N ILE A 73 -12.35 -5.28 -23.55
CA ILE A 73 -11.85 -4.29 -22.58
C ILE A 73 -10.89 -4.93 -21.58
N LYS A 74 -11.18 -6.14 -21.06
CA LYS A 74 -10.25 -6.85 -20.16
C LYS A 74 -8.90 -7.11 -20.81
N GLU A 75 -8.91 -7.57 -22.06
CA GLU A 75 -7.68 -7.81 -22.82
C GLU A 75 -6.90 -6.51 -23.03
N TYR A 76 -7.59 -5.43 -23.42
CA TYR A 76 -6.98 -4.11 -23.52
C TYR A 76 -6.32 -3.65 -22.22
N VAL A 77 -7.01 -3.78 -21.07
CA VAL A 77 -6.45 -3.42 -19.76
C VAL A 77 -5.24 -4.28 -19.45
N HIS A 78 -5.31 -5.58 -19.67
CA HIS A 78 -4.21 -6.50 -19.38
C HIS A 78 -2.94 -6.19 -20.19
N VAL A 79 -3.10 -5.80 -21.46
CA VAL A 79 -1.97 -5.48 -22.34
C VAL A 79 -1.41 -4.08 -22.07
N SER A 80 -2.28 -3.11 -21.80
CA SER A 80 -1.89 -1.69 -21.73
C SER A 80 -1.52 -1.23 -20.32
N TYR A 81 -2.00 -1.92 -19.29
CA TYR A 81 -1.83 -1.57 -17.87
C TYR A 81 -1.29 -2.78 -17.12
N ASP A 82 0.00 -3.05 -17.33
CA ASP A 82 0.68 -4.13 -16.63
C ASP A 82 0.97 -3.78 -15.16
N TYR A 83 1.51 -4.76 -14.43
CA TYR A 83 1.87 -4.56 -13.02
C TYR A 83 2.84 -3.39 -12.82
N LEU A 84 3.89 -3.30 -13.64
CA LEU A 84 4.90 -2.25 -13.51
C LEU A 84 4.31 -0.86 -13.72
N TYR A 85 3.38 -0.71 -14.66
CA TYR A 85 2.63 0.53 -14.85
C TYR A 85 1.94 0.95 -13.55
N PHE A 86 1.20 0.03 -12.91
CA PHE A 86 0.51 0.33 -11.65
C PHE A 86 1.47 0.62 -10.49
N VAL A 87 2.61 -0.06 -10.40
CA VAL A 87 3.66 0.24 -9.41
C VAL A 87 4.06 1.71 -9.48
N THR A 88 4.30 2.25 -10.69
CA THR A 88 4.65 3.67 -10.84
C THR A 88 3.56 4.63 -10.37
N LYS A 89 2.30 4.19 -10.33
CA LYS A 89 1.19 4.98 -9.78
C LYS A 89 1.20 4.90 -8.27
N PHE A 90 1.33 3.71 -7.69
CA PHE A 90 1.38 3.51 -6.25
C PHE A 90 2.52 4.31 -5.61
N GLU A 91 3.72 4.30 -6.19
CA GLU A 91 4.88 5.05 -5.68
C GLU A 91 4.68 6.58 -5.66
N ARG A 92 3.73 7.13 -6.43
CA ARG A 92 3.37 8.56 -6.35
C ARG A 92 2.54 8.89 -5.11
N TYR A 93 1.80 7.91 -4.60
CA TYR A 93 0.87 8.07 -3.48
C TYR A 93 1.40 7.47 -2.18
N ILE A 94 2.32 6.50 -2.27
CA ILE A 94 2.85 5.76 -1.14
C ILE A 94 4.28 6.23 -0.87
N ASP A 95 4.43 6.94 0.25
CA ASP A 95 5.73 7.34 0.78
C ASP A 95 6.23 6.29 1.78
N LEU A 96 7.17 5.46 1.35
CA LEU A 96 7.77 4.42 2.18
C LEU A 96 8.55 4.99 3.37
N GLU A 97 9.18 6.15 3.22
CA GLU A 97 9.92 6.79 4.33
C GLU A 97 8.93 7.27 5.41
N LYS A 98 7.79 7.82 4.99
CA LYS A 98 6.72 8.20 5.91
C LYS A 98 6.11 6.98 6.60
N ILE A 99 5.87 5.88 5.89
CA ILE A 99 5.40 4.63 6.50
C ILE A 99 6.41 4.14 7.54
N LEU A 100 7.69 4.13 7.20
CA LEU A 100 8.76 3.77 8.12
C LEU A 100 8.75 4.65 9.37
N SER A 101 8.63 5.98 9.21
CA SER A 101 8.57 6.92 10.34
C SER A 101 7.36 6.64 11.24
N ASN A 102 6.18 6.45 10.65
CA ASN A 102 4.95 6.16 11.39
C ASN A 102 5.06 4.86 12.18
N LEU A 103 5.62 3.80 11.58
CA LEU A 103 5.84 2.52 12.26
C LEU A 103 6.83 2.65 13.43
N LYS A 104 7.87 3.48 13.28
CA LYS A 104 8.81 3.76 14.38
C LYS A 104 8.11 4.46 15.53
N GLU A 105 7.30 5.47 15.25
CA GLU A 105 6.53 6.20 16.26
C GLU A 105 5.54 5.27 16.99
N GLU A 106 4.80 4.46 16.23
CA GLU A 106 3.88 3.47 16.78
C GLU A 106 4.59 2.44 17.66
N LEU A 107 5.73 1.91 17.23
CA LEU A 107 6.49 0.95 18.03
C LEU A 107 6.97 1.56 19.36
N VAL A 108 7.44 2.82 19.34
CA VAL A 108 7.83 3.54 20.55
C VAL A 108 6.63 3.75 21.47
N LEU A 109 5.47 4.09 20.91
CA LEU A 109 4.23 4.26 21.66
C LEU A 109 3.82 2.95 22.33
N GLN A 110 3.85 1.83 21.60
CA GLN A 110 3.53 0.52 22.15
C GLN A 110 4.50 0.12 23.28
N LEU A 111 5.80 0.28 23.07
CA LEU A 111 6.81 -0.01 24.11
C LEU A 111 6.61 0.86 25.36
N SER A 112 6.29 2.14 25.18
CA SER A 112 6.10 3.07 26.30
C SER A 112 4.82 2.79 27.10
N ASN A 113 3.83 2.13 26.50
CA ASN A 113 2.54 1.83 27.13
C ASN A 113 2.35 0.34 27.52
N THR A 114 3.33 -0.52 27.26
CA THR A 114 3.24 -1.96 27.52
C THR A 114 4.17 -2.36 28.66
N GLU A 115 3.65 -3.00 29.71
CA GLU A 115 4.52 -3.59 30.74
C GLU A 115 5.27 -4.82 30.22
N PRO A 116 6.52 -5.06 30.63
CA PRO A 116 7.32 -4.24 31.57
C PRO A 116 8.10 -3.10 30.89
N TYR A 117 7.96 -2.91 29.58
CA TYR A 117 8.74 -1.94 28.79
C TYR A 117 8.43 -0.47 29.10
N GLY A 118 7.19 -0.18 29.52
CA GLY A 118 6.72 1.17 29.85
C GLY A 118 7.43 1.84 31.03
N TYR A 119 8.19 1.08 31.82
CA TYR A 119 9.05 1.61 32.88
C TYR A 119 10.33 2.29 32.36
N VAL A 120 10.65 2.13 31.07
CA VAL A 120 11.85 2.74 30.46
C VAL A 120 11.48 4.02 29.71
N PRO A 121 12.28 5.10 29.82
CA PRO A 121 12.00 6.36 29.14
C PRO A 121 11.84 6.22 27.62
N SER A 122 10.83 6.87 27.04
CA SER A 122 10.58 6.81 25.58
C SER A 122 11.78 7.22 24.74
N GLN A 123 12.65 8.12 25.23
CA GLN A 123 13.88 8.53 24.52
C GLN A 123 14.83 7.35 24.28
N TYR A 124 14.91 6.40 25.22
CA TYR A 124 15.68 5.17 25.03
C TYR A 124 15.08 4.36 23.89
N TRP A 125 13.77 4.14 23.90
CA TRP A 125 13.06 3.41 22.86
C TRP A 125 13.24 4.04 21.48
N TYR A 126 13.09 5.37 21.37
CA TYR A 126 13.39 6.10 20.13
C TYR A 126 14.80 5.77 19.60
N SER A 127 15.83 5.80 20.44
CA SER A 127 17.20 5.51 20.02
C SER A 127 17.41 4.09 19.49
N LYS A 128 16.63 3.12 19.98
CA LYS A 128 16.69 1.72 19.57
C LYS A 128 15.90 1.47 18.30
N VAL A 129 14.67 1.98 18.24
CA VAL A 129 13.75 1.83 17.12
C VAL A 129 14.33 2.48 15.84
N GLN A 130 15.07 3.59 15.97
CA GLN A 130 15.73 4.24 14.82
C GLN A 130 16.77 3.36 14.11
N ARG A 131 17.24 2.27 14.73
CA ARG A 131 18.20 1.33 14.12
C ARG A 131 17.54 0.40 13.11
N VAL A 132 16.22 0.24 13.17
CA VAL A 132 15.46 -0.60 12.23
C VAL A 132 15.17 0.22 10.99
N GLN A 133 15.66 -0.25 9.84
CA GLN A 133 15.48 0.42 8.53
C GLN A 133 14.47 -0.31 7.64
N SER A 134 14.06 -1.51 8.02
CA SER A 134 13.11 -2.32 7.24
C SER A 134 11.68 -2.07 7.69
N VAL A 135 10.81 -1.70 6.73
CA VAL A 135 9.36 -1.58 6.94
C VAL A 135 8.76 -2.92 7.35
N GLN A 136 9.21 -4.02 6.74
CA GLN A 136 8.79 -5.39 7.09
C GLN A 136 9.04 -5.68 8.56
N GLU A 137 10.30 -5.49 8.98
CA GLU A 137 10.74 -5.83 10.32
C GLU A 137 10.00 -5.00 11.38
N LEU A 138 9.84 -3.69 11.16
CA LEU A 138 9.03 -2.85 12.04
C LEU A 138 7.56 -3.26 12.06
N SER A 139 7.00 -3.62 10.90
CA SER A 139 5.60 -4.06 10.80
C SER A 139 5.35 -5.34 11.59
N ASP A 140 6.33 -6.21 11.73
CA ASP A 140 6.22 -7.42 12.55
C ASP A 140 6.29 -7.11 14.05
N TYR A 141 7.13 -6.16 14.45
CA TYR A 141 7.21 -5.73 15.84
C TYR A 141 5.95 -5.01 16.30
N VAL A 142 5.42 -4.08 15.50
CA VAL A 142 4.19 -3.31 15.76
C VAL A 142 2.94 -4.21 15.82
N ASP A 143 2.97 -5.37 15.16
CA ASP A 143 1.84 -6.30 15.12
C ASP A 143 1.82 -7.30 16.28
N GLY A 144 2.50 -6.98 17.38
CA GLY A 144 2.44 -7.71 18.64
C GLY A 144 3.71 -8.46 19.02
N ASN A 145 4.81 -8.31 18.28
CA ASN A 145 6.08 -8.97 18.59
C ASN A 145 7.12 -8.01 19.22
N LEU A 146 6.69 -7.25 20.23
CA LEU A 146 7.54 -6.31 20.97
C LEU A 146 8.74 -7.00 21.62
N GLU A 147 8.57 -8.22 22.13
CA GLU A 147 9.63 -8.99 22.78
C GLU A 147 10.79 -9.29 21.82
N ALA A 148 10.50 -9.71 20.58
CA ALA A 148 11.55 -9.95 19.59
C ALA A 148 12.33 -8.67 19.25
N PHE A 149 11.66 -7.51 19.19
CA PHE A 149 12.36 -6.23 19.04
C PHE A 149 13.31 -5.98 20.21
N VAL A 150 12.82 -6.14 21.45
CA VAL A 150 13.60 -5.86 22.66
C VAL A 150 14.81 -6.78 22.74
N MET A 151 14.62 -8.09 22.48
CA MET A 151 15.70 -9.06 22.46
C MET A 151 16.75 -8.76 21.39
N LYS A 152 16.39 -8.18 20.24
CA LYS A 152 17.33 -7.92 19.16
C LYS A 152 18.04 -6.57 19.28
N TYR A 153 17.34 -5.53 19.72
CA TYR A 153 17.82 -4.15 19.65
C TYR A 153 18.07 -3.50 21.01
N ALA A 154 17.56 -4.08 22.09
CA ALA A 154 17.51 -3.46 23.39
C ALA A 154 17.73 -4.44 24.55
N GLU A 155 18.57 -5.47 24.40
CA GLU A 155 18.82 -6.51 25.41
C GLU A 155 19.08 -5.96 26.83
N ASN A 156 19.72 -4.79 26.91
CA ASN A 156 20.09 -4.14 28.16
C ASN A 156 19.04 -3.18 28.73
N TRP A 157 17.81 -3.19 28.20
CA TRP A 157 16.75 -2.23 28.54
C TRP A 157 16.41 -2.20 30.03
N GLU A 158 16.52 -3.32 30.74
CA GLU A 158 16.21 -3.40 32.16
C GLU A 158 17.10 -2.49 33.02
N LEU A 159 18.33 -2.22 32.58
CA LEU A 159 19.26 -1.32 33.26
C LEU A 159 18.81 0.15 33.21
N GLU A 160 17.85 0.48 32.34
CA GLU A 160 17.33 1.83 32.15
C GLU A 160 15.99 2.05 32.87
N LYS A 161 15.45 1.04 33.60
CA LYS A 161 14.23 1.18 34.42
C LYS A 161 14.42 2.09 35.64
N GLU A 162 15.66 2.20 36.14
CA GLU A 162 15.98 2.86 37.42
C GLU A 162 16.72 4.20 37.24
N ARG A 163 16.82 4.71 36.02
CA ARG A 163 17.48 5.98 35.68
C ARG A 163 16.47 7.07 35.36
#